data_AF-A0A497FEI5-F1
#
_entry.id   AF-A0A497FEI5-F1
#
_cell.length_a   1.000
_cell.length_b   1.000
_cell.length_c   1.000
_cell.angle_alpha   90.00
_cell.angle_beta   90.00
_cell.angle_gamma   90.00
#
_symmetry.space_group_name_H-M   'P 1'
#
loop_
_entity.id
_entity.type
_entity.pdbx_description
1 polymer ?
#
loop_
_entity_poly.entity_id
_entity_poly.type
_entity_poly.pdbx_seq_one_letter_code
_entity_poly.pdbx_strand_id
1 'polypeptide(L)'
;MREELFVKPLYMWIIRGDYPGKAVPELMKLVAEAVYGREIELIRSGICPFCGRRYRKILQHLVGKSRKVGSCSSQFMSMVVDIIRAYMSLKEKIVKSSSAYVVFGRRFKHIHDARIYAVNQVYGDPKVKK
;
A
#
# COMPACT_ATOMS: atom_id res chain seq x y z
N MET A 1 -15.39 -11.09 1.03
CA MET A 1 -15.79 -9.79 0.45
C MET A 1 -15.46 -8.59 1.39
N ARG A 2 -14.20 -8.43 1.85
CA ARG A 2 -13.76 -7.24 2.63
C ARG A 2 -12.70 -6.38 1.92
N GLU A 3 -12.13 -6.88 0.82
CA GLU A 3 -11.02 -6.24 0.09
C GLU A 3 -11.48 -5.00 -0.70
N GLU A 4 -12.68 -5.05 -1.29
CA GLU A 4 -13.25 -3.96 -2.11
C GLU A 4 -13.42 -2.64 -1.34
N LEU A 5 -13.60 -2.72 -0.02
CA LEU A 5 -13.72 -1.54 0.85
C LEU A 5 -12.45 -0.68 0.89
N PHE A 6 -11.28 -1.28 0.62
CA PHE A 6 -9.99 -0.60 0.68
C PHE A 6 -9.50 -0.11 -0.68
N VAL A 7 -10.01 -0.64 -1.79
CA VAL A 7 -9.52 -0.33 -3.14
C VAL A 7 -9.51 1.16 -3.42
N LYS A 8 -10.67 1.83 -3.27
CA LYS A 8 -10.79 3.27 -3.55
C LYS A 8 -9.98 4.15 -2.61
N PRO A 9 -10.07 3.98 -1.27
CA PRO A 9 -9.20 4.70 -0.36
C PRO A 9 -7.71 4.52 -0.66
N LEU A 10 -7.28 3.30 -0.97
CA LEU A 10 -5.87 2.99 -1.20
C LEU A 10 -5.34 3.61 -2.49
N TYR A 11 -6.01 3.43 -3.64
CA TYR A 11 -5.50 4.01 -4.88
C TYR A 11 -5.49 5.53 -4.84
N MET A 12 -6.46 6.14 -4.13
CA MET A 12 -6.49 7.60 -3.97
C MET A 12 -5.31 8.07 -3.11
N TRP A 13 -5.01 7.37 -2.02
CA TRP A 13 -3.85 7.66 -1.19
C TRP A 13 -2.51 7.45 -1.93
N ILE A 14 -2.40 6.41 -2.76
CA ILE A 14 -1.22 6.18 -3.61
C ILE A 14 -1.01 7.40 -4.52
N ILE A 15 -2.06 7.84 -5.21
CA ILE A 15 -1.97 8.89 -6.22
C ILE A 15 -1.84 10.30 -5.62
N ARG A 16 -2.57 10.60 -4.54
CA ARG A 16 -2.68 11.97 -3.99
C ARG A 16 -1.91 12.18 -2.69
N GLY A 17 -1.53 11.11 -1.99
CA GLY A 17 -0.95 11.19 -0.64
C GLY A 17 -2.00 11.30 0.47
N ASP A 18 -3.25 11.65 0.14
CA ASP A 18 -4.36 11.77 1.07
C ASP A 18 -5.68 11.21 0.49
N TYR A 19 -6.65 10.93 1.38
CA TYR A 19 -8.01 10.60 0.98
C TYR A 19 -9.01 11.07 2.05
N PRO A 20 -9.89 12.04 1.75
CA PRO A 20 -10.87 12.52 2.71
C PRO A 20 -11.94 11.47 3.03
N GLY A 21 -12.30 11.33 4.31
CA GLY A 21 -13.45 10.54 4.78
C GLY A 21 -13.18 9.07 5.14
N LYS A 22 -12.08 8.45 4.69
CA LYS A 22 -11.63 7.14 5.19
C LYS A 22 -10.10 7.07 5.23
N ALA A 23 -9.53 6.98 6.43
CA ALA A 23 -8.10 6.82 6.59
C ALA A 23 -7.66 5.42 6.11
N VAL A 24 -6.73 5.37 5.15
CA VAL A 24 -5.99 4.14 4.84
C VAL A 24 -5.26 3.69 6.11
N PRO A 25 -5.42 2.43 6.57
CA PRO A 25 -4.76 1.94 7.77
C PRO A 25 -3.25 2.15 7.70
N GLU A 26 -2.64 2.59 8.80
CA GLU A 26 -1.19 2.85 8.86
C GLU A 26 -0.35 1.62 8.45
N LEU A 27 -0.73 0.42 8.92
CA LEU A 27 -0.07 -0.83 8.49
C LEU A 27 -0.14 -1.03 6.97
N MET A 28 -1.26 -0.67 6.33
CA MET A 28 -1.41 -0.79 4.88
C MET A 28 -0.49 0.20 4.15
N LYS A 29 -0.29 1.40 4.69
CA LYS A 29 0.67 2.37 4.14
C LYS A 29 2.10 1.86 4.24
N LEU A 30 2.49 1.34 5.40
CA LEU A 30 3.82 0.75 5.60
C LEU A 30 4.06 -0.43 4.65
N VAL A 31 3.07 -1.30 4.46
CA VAL A 31 3.15 -2.39 3.47
C VAL A 31 3.28 -1.86 2.05
N ALA A 32 2.50 -0.83 1.68
CA ALA A 32 2.56 -0.24 0.35
C ALA A 32 3.95 0.35 0.06
N GLU A 33 4.53 1.07 1.02
CA GLU A 33 5.86 1.66 0.90
C GLU A 33 6.96 0.59 0.86
N ALA A 34 6.84 -0.47 1.65
CA ALA A 34 7.81 -1.57 1.64
C ALA A 34 7.81 -2.36 0.33
N VAL A 35 6.64 -2.60 -0.27
CA VAL A 35 6.52 -3.44 -1.48
C VAL A 35 6.66 -2.62 -2.77
N TYR A 36 6.12 -1.39 -2.80
CA TYR A 36 5.99 -0.56 -4.01
C TYR A 36 6.42 0.90 -3.80
N GLY A 37 7.33 1.18 -2.85
CA GLY A 37 7.73 2.56 -2.53
C GLY A 37 8.19 3.37 -3.75
N ARG A 38 9.03 2.78 -4.61
CA ARG A 38 9.51 3.42 -5.84
C ARG A 38 8.38 3.72 -6.82
N GLU A 39 7.46 2.80 -7.04
CA GLU A 39 6.31 2.97 -7.93
C GLU A 39 5.37 4.06 -7.41
N ILE A 40 5.14 4.11 -6.09
CA ILE A 40 4.34 5.16 -5.44
C ILE A 40 4.98 6.53 -5.64
N GLU A 41 6.31 6.64 -5.46
CA GLU A 41 7.05 7.88 -5.73
C GLU A 41 6.92 8.33 -7.18
N LEU A 42 7.10 7.41 -8.13
CA LEU A 42 6.90 7.70 -9.56
C LEU A 42 5.48 8.19 -9.83
N ILE A 43 4.47 7.51 -9.30
CA ILE A 43 3.06 7.92 -9.48
C ILE A 43 2.81 9.32 -8.92
N ARG A 44 3.32 9.62 -7.71
CA ARG A 44 3.18 10.94 -7.09
C ARG A 44 3.92 12.04 -7.86
N SER A 45 5.01 11.70 -8.53
CA SER A 45 5.73 12.59 -9.45
C SER A 45 5.04 12.76 -10.83
N GLY A 46 3.88 12.11 -11.03
CA GLY A 46 3.14 12.14 -12.29
C GLY A 46 3.72 11.23 -13.37
N ILE A 47 4.61 10.29 -13.03
CA ILE A 47 5.19 9.31 -13.95
C ILE A 47 4.49 7.97 -13.77
N CYS A 48 4.02 7.37 -14.86
CA CYS A 48 3.45 6.02 -14.82
C CYS A 48 4.59 4.98 -14.72
N PRO A 49 4.66 4.17 -13.65
CA PRO A 49 5.73 3.18 -13.49
C PRO A 49 5.65 2.04 -14.52
N PHE A 50 4.48 1.84 -15.14
CA PHE A 50 4.23 0.73 -16.08
C PHE A 50 4.61 1.05 -17.52
N CYS A 51 4.53 2.32 -17.94
CA CYS A 51 4.85 2.74 -19.31
C CYS A 51 5.93 3.82 -19.39
N GLY A 52 6.43 4.30 -18.25
CA GLY A 52 7.48 5.32 -18.15
C GLY A 52 7.08 6.74 -18.55
N ARG A 53 5.84 6.95 -19.04
CA ARG A 53 5.39 8.27 -19.53
C ARG A 53 4.97 9.18 -18.38
N ARG A 54 5.20 10.49 -18.56
CA ARG A 54 4.72 11.55 -17.65
C ARG A 54 3.32 12.00 -18.04
N TYR A 55 2.44 12.17 -17.05
CA TYR A 55 1.05 12.55 -17.23
C TYR A 55 0.69 13.72 -16.31
N ARG A 56 0.08 14.77 -16.87
CA ARG A 56 -0.46 15.89 -16.09
C ARG A 56 -1.62 15.46 -15.17
N LYS A 57 -2.39 14.45 -15.59
CA LYS A 57 -3.52 13.89 -14.83
C LYS A 57 -3.37 12.38 -14.69
N ILE A 58 -2.38 11.94 -13.91
CA ILE A 58 -2.06 10.51 -13.77
C ILE A 58 -3.24 9.67 -13.26
N LEU A 59 -4.11 10.25 -12.42
CA LEU A 59 -5.36 9.60 -11.98
C LEU A 59 -6.25 9.16 -13.15
N GLN A 60 -6.39 10.00 -14.18
CA GLN A 60 -7.20 9.67 -15.36
C GLN A 60 -6.54 8.58 -16.21
N HIS A 61 -5.21 8.50 -16.21
CA HIS A 61 -4.48 7.45 -16.91
C HIS A 61 -4.62 6.08 -16.21
N LEU A 62 -4.50 6.05 -14.88
CA LEU A 62 -4.48 4.81 -14.10
C LEU A 62 -5.88 4.30 -13.72
N VAL A 63 -6.85 5.20 -13.54
CA VAL A 63 -8.20 4.88 -13.00
C VAL A 63 -9.33 5.37 -13.92
N GLY A 64 -9.01 6.12 -14.98
CA GLY A 64 -10.04 6.69 -15.86
C GLY A 64 -10.81 5.64 -16.65
N LYS A 65 -12.11 5.88 -16.85
CA LYS A 65 -13.00 5.11 -17.74
C LYS A 65 -12.70 5.42 -19.22
N SER A 66 -11.48 5.19 -19.69
CA SER A 66 -11.28 5.13 -21.14
C SER A 66 -11.84 3.80 -21.65
N ARG A 67 -12.55 3.79 -22.79
CA ARG A 67 -13.07 2.56 -23.43
C ARG A 67 -11.97 1.54 -23.75
N LYS A 68 -10.71 1.96 -23.71
CA LYS A 68 -9.53 1.10 -23.69
C LYS A 68 -9.01 1.11 -22.25
N VAL A 69 -9.40 0.12 -21.45
CA VAL A 69 -8.65 -0.22 -20.23
C VAL A 69 -7.27 -0.62 -20.71
N GLY A 70 -6.34 0.33 -20.69
CA GLY A 70 -4.97 0.08 -21.10
C GLY A 70 -4.27 -0.83 -20.09
N SER A 71 -3.26 -1.57 -20.54
CA SER A 71 -2.44 -2.43 -19.69
C SER A 71 -1.97 -1.75 -18.39
N CYS A 72 -1.70 -0.45 -18.42
CA CYS A 72 -1.28 0.32 -17.23
C CYS A 72 -2.37 0.43 -16.14
N SER A 73 -3.65 0.53 -16.51
CA SER A 73 -4.74 0.57 -15.53
C SER A 73 -4.90 -0.78 -14.85
N SER A 74 -4.85 -1.88 -15.62
CA SER A 74 -4.89 -3.23 -15.08
C SER A 74 -3.69 -3.53 -14.18
N GLN A 75 -2.48 -3.15 -14.58
CA GLN A 75 -1.27 -3.29 -13.75
C GLN A 75 -1.37 -2.48 -12.46
N PHE A 76 -1.89 -1.25 -12.53
CA PHE A 76 -2.13 -0.44 -11.35
C PHE A 76 -3.15 -1.07 -10.40
N MET A 77 -4.25 -1.60 -10.92
CA MET A 77 -5.24 -2.30 -10.11
C MET A 77 -4.68 -3.60 -9.51
N SER A 78 -3.81 -4.31 -10.23
CA SER A 78 -3.08 -5.46 -9.67
C SER A 78 -2.22 -5.02 -8.49
N MET A 79 -1.42 -3.97 -8.65
CA MET A 79 -0.61 -3.41 -7.56
C MET A 79 -1.46 -3.05 -6.33
N VAL A 80 -2.62 -2.42 -6.53
CA VAL A 80 -3.56 -2.08 -5.44
C VAL A 80 -4.06 -3.33 -4.72
N VAL A 81 -4.46 -4.36 -5.47
CA VAL A 81 -4.93 -5.64 -4.92
C VAL A 81 -3.80 -6.37 -4.18
N ASP A 82 -2.60 -6.37 -4.72
CA ASP A 82 -1.43 -7.02 -4.13
C ASP A 82 -1.06 -6.38 -2.79
N ILE A 83 -1.11 -5.04 -2.68
CA ILE A 83 -0.94 -4.33 -1.40
C ILE A 83 -2.03 -4.72 -0.39
N ILE A 84 -3.30 -4.80 -0.81
CA ILE A 84 -4.41 -5.17 0.08
C ILE A 84 -4.20 -6.60 0.61
N ARG A 85 -3.83 -7.55 -0.25
CA ARG A 85 -3.56 -8.94 0.13
C ARG A 85 -2.38 -9.04 1.09
N ALA A 86 -1.29 -8.34 0.79
CA ALA A 86 -0.11 -8.25 1.65
C ALA A 86 -0.46 -7.68 3.04
N TYR A 87 -1.29 -6.63 3.07
CA TYR A 87 -1.79 -6.04 4.32
C TYR A 87 -2.66 -7.03 5.11
N MET A 88 -3.60 -7.73 4.46
CA MET A 88 -4.49 -8.67 5.15
C MET A 88 -3.68 -9.83 5.76
N SER A 89 -2.75 -10.40 4.99
CA SER A 89 -1.85 -11.46 5.47
C SER A 89 -0.99 -10.99 6.64
N LEU A 90 -0.46 -9.77 6.60
CA LEU A 90 0.39 -9.25 7.68
C LEU A 90 -0.42 -8.87 8.93
N LYS A 91 -1.62 -8.31 8.75
CA LYS A 91 -2.51 -7.90 9.84
C LYS A 91 -2.86 -9.08 10.75
N GLU A 92 -3.11 -10.25 10.18
CA GLU A 92 -3.44 -11.46 10.93
C GLU A 92 -2.30 -11.95 11.83
N LYS A 93 -1.06 -11.54 11.54
CA LYS A 93 0.13 -11.87 12.34
C LYS A 93 0.34 -10.94 13.54
N ILE A 94 -0.41 -9.82 13.62
CA ILE A 94 -0.34 -8.87 14.73
C ILE A 94 -1.50 -9.13 15.69
N VAL A 95 -1.21 -9.79 16.80
CA VAL A 95 -2.21 -10.19 17.79
C VAL A 95 -2.19 -9.21 18.97
N LYS A 96 -3.35 -8.69 19.36
CA LYS A 96 -3.49 -7.90 20.59
C LYS A 96 -3.69 -8.86 21.77
N SER A 97 -2.81 -8.80 22.76
CA SER A 97 -3.00 -9.39 24.09
C SER A 97 -3.44 -8.33 25.09
N SER A 98 -3.74 -8.73 26.33
CA SER A 98 -4.25 -7.86 27.40
C SER A 98 -3.50 -6.53 27.56
N SER A 99 -2.17 -6.55 27.56
CA SER A 99 -1.32 -5.36 27.74
C SER A 99 -0.27 -5.12 26.65
N ALA A 100 -0.30 -5.90 25.55
CA ALA A 100 0.74 -5.85 24.54
C ALA A 100 0.22 -6.23 23.15
N TYR A 101 1.03 -5.93 22.14
CA TYR A 101 0.89 -6.44 20.78
C TYR A 101 1.98 -7.49 20.57
N VAL A 102 1.60 -8.65 20.03
CA VAL A 102 2.51 -9.77 19.76
C VAL A 102 2.63 -9.97 18.26
N VAL A 103 3.86 -10.02 17.78
CA VAL A 103 4.19 -10.25 16.37
C VAL A 103 5.39 -11.20 16.30
N PHE A 104 5.24 -12.33 15.61
CA PHE A 104 6.31 -13.35 15.49
C PHE A 104 6.97 -13.70 16.84
N GLY A 105 6.16 -13.88 17.89
CA GLY A 105 6.64 -14.20 19.25
C GLY A 105 7.20 -13.01 20.04
N ARG A 106 7.42 -11.84 19.43
CA ARG A 106 7.94 -10.64 20.09
C ARG A 106 6.82 -9.74 20.60
N ARG A 107 6.97 -9.19 21.81
CA ARG A 107 5.99 -8.32 22.47
C ARG A 107 6.34 -6.84 22.29
N PHE A 108 5.32 -6.01 22.08
CA PHE A 108 5.41 -4.56 21.91
C PHE A 108 4.35 -3.86 22.76
N LYS A 109 4.71 -2.75 23.38
CA LYS A 109 3.77 -1.93 24.17
C LYS A 109 2.83 -1.12 23.25
N HIS A 110 3.36 -0.61 22.14
CA HIS A 110 2.62 0.23 21.21
C HIS A 110 2.37 -0.50 19.88
N ILE A 111 1.17 -0.30 19.31
CA ILE A 111 0.79 -0.90 18.03
C ILE A 111 1.66 -0.41 16.88
N HIS A 112 2.15 0.83 16.96
CA HIS A 112 3.01 1.43 15.95
C HIS A 112 4.32 0.63 15.80
N ASP A 113 5.01 0.35 16.91
CA ASP A 113 6.25 -0.43 16.92
C ASP A 113 6.04 -1.85 16.39
N ALA A 114 4.93 -2.48 16.80
CA ALA A 114 4.54 -3.81 16.32
C ALA A 114 4.36 -3.85 14.80
N ARG A 115 3.74 -2.81 14.21
CA ARG A 115 3.53 -2.70 12.75
C ARG A 115 4.84 -2.55 12.01
N ILE A 116 5.72 -1.65 12.45
CA ILE A 116 7.05 -1.44 11.84
C ILE A 116 7.84 -2.75 11.88
N TYR A 117 7.88 -3.40 13.04
CA TYR A 117 8.56 -4.69 13.17
C TYR A 117 7.98 -5.75 12.24
N ALA A 118 6.65 -5.87 12.16
CA ALA A 118 5.99 -6.84 11.29
C ALA A 118 6.39 -6.66 9.82
N VAL A 119 6.40 -5.41 9.34
CA VAL A 119 6.76 -5.07 7.96
C VAL A 119 8.23 -5.41 7.70
N ASN A 120 9.14 -4.98 8.58
CA ASN A 120 10.58 -5.22 8.43
C ASN A 120 10.95 -6.71 8.45
N GLN A 121 10.24 -7.53 9.22
CA GLN A 121 10.45 -8.99 9.25
C GLN A 121 10.04 -9.68 7.95
N VAL A 122 9.03 -9.17 7.25
CA VAL A 122 8.50 -9.82 6.02
C VAL A 122 9.15 -9.26 4.76
N TYR A 123 9.42 -7.96 4.70
CA TYR A 123 9.86 -7.28 3.48
C TYR A 123 11.30 -6.75 3.57
N GLY A 124 11.99 -6.95 4.71
CA GLY A 124 13.28 -6.34 4.97
C GLY A 124 13.15 -4.86 5.38
N ASP A 125 14.25 -4.26 5.83
CA ASP A 125 14.28 -2.82 6.11
C ASP A 125 14.18 -2.07 4.77
N PRO A 126 13.20 -1.15 4.58
CA PRO A 126 13.10 -0.36 3.36
C PRO A 126 14.36 0.45 3.03
N LYS A 127 15.30 0.57 3.97
CA LYS A 127 16.59 1.25 3.80
C LYS A 127 17.69 0.42 3.13
N VAL A 128 17.47 -0.84 2.74
CA VAL A 128 18.53 -1.66 2.13
C VAL A 128 18.05 -2.40 0.88
N LYS A 129 17.92 -1.66 -0.22
CA LYS A 129 18.31 -2.19 -1.53
C LYS A 129 19.64 -1.50 -1.89
N LYS A 130 20.74 -2.21 -1.65
CA LYS A 130 22.05 -1.89 -2.23
C LYS A 130 22.01 -2.19 -3.73
#